data_AF-A0A7C5TH79-F1
#
_entry.id   AF-A0A7C5TH79-F1
#
_cell.length_a   1.000
_cell.length_b   1.000
_cell.length_c   1.000
_cell.angle_alpha   90.00
_cell.angle_beta   90.00
_cell.angle_gamma   90.00
#
_symmetry.space_group_name_H-M   'P 1'
#
loop_
_entity.id
_entity.type
_entity.pdbx_description
1 polymer ?
#
loop_
_entity_poly.entity_id
_entity_poly.type
_entity_poly.pdbx_seq_one_letter_code
_entity_poly.pdbx_strand_id
1 'polypeptide(L)'
;MDIATKLSIVKRNTVEIVTEDELRSLFINDKKLKGYIGFEPSGIFHIGWLIWGYKFKDLVDVGVEMILYAATWHAWINDKLGGRMDLIKT
;
A
#
# COMPACT_ATOMS: atom_id res chain seq x y z
N MET A 1 20.74 -2.52 3.08
CA MET A 1 20.34 -3.77 2.38
C MET A 1 20.78 -3.68 0.94
N ASP A 2 21.31 -4.76 0.38
CA ASP A 2 21.57 -4.87 -1.06
C ASP A 2 20.26 -4.99 -1.87
N ILE A 3 20.37 -4.81 -3.20
CA ILE A 3 19.22 -4.78 -4.11
C ILE A 3 18.50 -6.13 -4.14
N ALA A 4 19.21 -7.25 -4.09
CA ALA A 4 18.58 -8.58 -4.14
C ALA A 4 17.72 -8.82 -2.88
N THR A 5 18.23 -8.42 -1.72
CA THR A 5 17.46 -8.49 -0.47
C THR A 5 16.24 -7.55 -0.50
N LYS A 6 16.39 -6.31 -0.99
CA LYS A 6 15.25 -5.37 -1.15
C LYS A 6 14.17 -5.98 -2.05
N LEU A 7 14.55 -6.53 -3.20
CA LEU A 7 13.63 -7.17 -4.13
C LEU A 7 12.93 -8.38 -3.49
N SER A 8 13.66 -9.24 -2.77
CA SER A 8 13.07 -10.38 -2.07
C SER A 8 11.98 -9.95 -1.06
N ILE A 9 12.26 -8.91 -0.26
CA ILE A 9 11.28 -8.38 0.71
C ILE A 9 10.06 -7.78 0.01
N VAL A 10 10.24 -7.00 -1.06
CA VAL A 10 9.11 -6.41 -1.79
C VAL A 10 8.25 -7.51 -2.44
N LYS A 11 8.88 -8.52 -3.04
CA LYS A 11 8.20 -9.60 -3.78
C LYS A 11 7.44 -10.60 -2.92
N ARG A 12 7.84 -10.81 -1.67
CA ARG A 12 7.23 -11.89 -0.87
C ARG A 12 5.72 -11.68 -0.72
N ASN A 13 4.94 -12.73 -0.92
CA ASN A 13 3.48 -12.74 -0.73
C ASN A 13 2.69 -11.74 -1.61
N THR A 14 3.29 -11.18 -2.68
CA THR A 14 2.52 -10.46 -3.72
C THR A 14 1.93 -11.47 -4.71
N VAL A 15 0.71 -11.23 -5.18
CA VAL A 15 0.11 -12.03 -6.25
C VAL A 15 0.83 -11.79 -7.58
N GLU A 16 1.16 -10.52 -7.87
CA GLU A 16 1.85 -10.11 -9.08
C GLU A 16 2.66 -8.83 -8.86
N ILE A 17 3.57 -8.55 -9.79
CA ILE A 17 4.32 -7.29 -9.90
C ILE A 17 4.39 -6.93 -11.38
N VAL A 18 4.02 -5.68 -11.70
CA VAL A 18 3.96 -5.18 -13.07
C VAL A 18 4.93 -4.01 -13.22
N THR A 19 6.12 -4.18 -13.81
CA THR A 19 6.86 -5.45 -14.02
C THR A 19 8.02 -5.61 -13.05
N GLU A 20 8.53 -6.84 -12.87
CA GLU A 20 9.69 -7.08 -12.00
C GLU A 20 10.96 -6.35 -12.48
N ASP A 21 11.15 -6.21 -13.78
CA ASP A 21 12.31 -5.51 -14.36
C ASP A 21 12.26 -4.00 -14.10
N GLU A 22 11.07 -3.40 -14.15
CA GLU A 22 10.88 -1.99 -13.77
C GLU A 22 11.11 -1.80 -12.27
N LEU A 23 10.58 -2.69 -11.42
CA LEU A 23 10.84 -2.66 -9.97
C LEU A 23 12.34 -2.73 -9.66
N ARG A 24 13.07 -3.64 -10.33
CA ARG A 24 14.52 -3.75 -10.20
C ARG A 24 15.23 -2.48 -10.65
N SER A 25 14.80 -1.91 -11.78
CA SER A 25 15.36 -0.66 -12.31
C SER A 25 15.14 0.53 -11.37
N LEU A 26 13.99 0.59 -10.69
CA LEU A 26 13.71 1.60 -9.67
C LEU A 26 14.69 1.53 -8.49
N PHE A 27 15.01 0.32 -8.00
CA PHE A 27 15.97 0.13 -6.91
C PHE A 27 17.44 0.34 -7.33
N ILE A 28 17.78 0.16 -8.61
CA ILE A 28 19.13 0.43 -9.14
C ILE A 28 19.37 1.94 -9.27
N ASN A 29 18.38 2.68 -9.80
CA ASN A 29 18.53 4.10 -10.18
C ASN A 29 18.29 5.08 -9.00
N ASP A 30 18.36 4.57 -7.77
CA ASP A 30 18.00 5.15 -6.47
C ASP A 30 17.72 6.67 -6.45
N LYS A 31 16.45 7.02 -6.70
CA LYS A 31 15.85 8.30 -6.36
C LYS A 31 14.69 7.99 -5.43
N LYS A 32 14.78 8.41 -4.16
CA LYS A 32 13.75 8.33 -3.11
C LYS A 32 12.40 7.80 -3.63
N LEU A 33 12.24 6.47 -3.61
CA LEU A 33 11.05 5.83 -4.15
C LEU A 33 9.84 6.23 -3.33
N LYS A 34 8.76 6.56 -4.01
CA LYS A 34 7.46 6.84 -3.39
C LYS A 34 6.47 5.78 -3.82
N GLY A 35 5.63 5.36 -2.88
CA GLY A 35 4.55 4.42 -3.13
C GLY A 35 3.32 4.81 -2.33
N TYR A 36 2.17 4.24 -2.66
CA TYR A 36 0.96 4.46 -1.88
C TYR A 36 0.06 3.22 -1.89
N ILE A 37 -0.81 3.14 -0.88
CA ILE A 37 -1.97 2.26 -0.89
C ILE A 37 -3.20 3.06 -0.49
N GLY A 38 -4.28 2.92 -1.26
CA GLY A 38 -5.58 3.47 -0.94
C GLY A 38 -6.45 2.42 -0.25
N PHE A 39 -7.20 2.84 0.78
CA PHE A 39 -8.24 2.01 1.36
C PHE A 39 -9.51 2.85 1.60
N GLU A 40 -10.67 2.23 1.50
CA GLU A 40 -11.96 2.86 1.83
C GLU A 40 -12.29 2.63 3.31
N PRO A 41 -12.40 3.69 4.14
CA PRO A 41 -12.91 3.57 5.50
C PRO A 41 -14.39 3.17 5.44
N SER A 42 -14.66 1.89 5.61
CA SER A 42 -15.96 1.28 5.31
C SER A 42 -16.57 0.52 6.49
N GLY A 43 -15.95 0.61 7.66
CA GLY A 43 -16.36 -0.08 8.88
C GLY A 43 -15.15 -0.49 9.71
N ILE A 44 -15.34 -1.52 10.54
CA ILE A 44 -14.30 -2.02 11.43
C ILE A 44 -13.23 -2.75 10.62
N PHE A 45 -11.96 -2.43 10.90
CA PHE A 45 -10.80 -3.09 10.33
C PHE A 45 -10.77 -4.58 10.71
N HIS A 46 -10.71 -5.47 9.72
CA HIS A 46 -10.65 -6.92 9.94
C HIS A 46 -9.31 -7.52 9.50
N ILE A 47 -9.05 -8.77 9.88
CA ILE A 47 -7.76 -9.45 9.69
C ILE A 47 -7.25 -9.48 8.23
N GLY A 48 -8.15 -9.40 7.25
CA GLY A 48 -7.77 -9.37 5.83
C GLY A 48 -6.94 -8.15 5.45
N TRP A 49 -7.11 -7.05 6.18
CA TRP A 49 -6.38 -5.82 5.92
C TRP A 49 -4.93 -5.88 6.45
N LEU A 50 -4.64 -6.83 7.35
CA LEU A 50 -3.27 -7.09 7.78
C LEU A 50 -2.39 -7.59 6.62
N ILE A 51 -2.96 -8.24 5.60
CA ILE A 51 -2.21 -8.73 4.45
C ILE A 51 -1.49 -7.57 3.75
N TRP A 52 -2.23 -6.53 3.37
CA TRP A 52 -1.63 -5.36 2.75
C TRP A 52 -0.91 -4.48 3.79
N GLY A 53 -1.31 -4.50 5.07
CA GLY A 53 -0.60 -3.81 6.14
C GLY A 53 0.84 -4.31 6.32
N TYR A 54 1.05 -5.62 6.26
CA TYR A 54 2.39 -6.21 6.24
C TYR A 54 3.16 -5.84 4.98
N LYS A 55 2.50 -5.81 3.81
CA LYS A 55 3.15 -5.34 2.56
C LYS A 55 3.54 -3.86 2.62
N PHE A 56 2.72 -3.02 3.22
CA PHE A 56 3.03 -1.61 3.46
C PHE A 56 4.28 -1.49 4.34
N LYS A 57 4.35 -2.27 5.42
CA LYS A 57 5.55 -2.34 6.27
C LYS A 57 6.78 -2.81 5.49
N ASP A 58 6.67 -3.85 4.67
CA ASP A 58 7.77 -4.34 3.83
C ASP A 58 8.36 -3.22 2.95
N LEU A 59 7.49 -2.42 2.32
CA LEU A 59 7.89 -1.30 1.46
C LEU A 59 8.58 -0.18 2.25
N VAL A 60 8.06 0.16 3.44
CA VAL A 60 8.72 1.11 4.36
C VAL A 60 10.10 0.59 4.80
N ASP A 61 10.19 -0.68 5.19
CA ASP A 61 11.42 -1.29 5.71
C ASP A 61 12.54 -1.33 4.65
N VAL A 62 12.21 -1.37 3.35
CA VAL A 62 13.20 -1.29 2.24
C VAL A 62 13.51 0.14 1.77
N GLY A 63 12.90 1.14 2.42
CA GLY A 63 13.18 2.56 2.20
C GLY A 63 12.25 3.28 1.21
N VAL A 64 11.08 2.72 0.88
CA VAL A 64 10.06 3.44 0.09
C VAL A 64 9.30 4.41 0.99
N GLU A 65 9.17 5.66 0.56
CA GLU A 65 8.28 6.65 1.19
C GLU A 65 6.84 6.29 0.86
N MET A 66 6.19 5.57 1.77
CA MET A 66 4.83 5.08 1.59
C MET A 66 3.77 6.06 2.10
N ILE A 67 2.75 6.30 1.28
CA ILE A 67 1.57 7.10 1.62
C ILE A 67 0.39 6.16 1.86
N LEU A 68 -0.20 6.21 3.05
CA LEU A 68 -1.45 5.53 3.34
C LEU A 68 -2.61 6.48 3.06
N TYR A 69 -3.31 6.25 1.95
CA TYR A 69 -4.39 7.13 1.49
C TYR A 69 -5.75 6.64 1.98
N ALA A 70 -6.34 7.39 2.92
CA ALA A 70 -7.72 7.20 3.34
C ALA A 70 -8.66 7.73 2.25
N ALA A 71 -9.22 6.82 1.45
CA ALA A 71 -10.05 7.14 0.29
C ALA A 71 -11.50 7.48 0.70
N THR A 72 -11.68 8.50 1.55
CA THR A 72 -12.98 8.85 2.14
C THR A 72 -14.04 9.22 1.10
N TRP A 73 -13.63 9.91 0.03
CA TRP A 73 -14.53 10.23 -1.09
C TRP A 73 -14.95 8.99 -1.88
N HIS A 74 -14.07 8.00 -2.02
CA HIS A 74 -14.40 6.75 -2.71
C HIS A 74 -15.40 5.95 -1.88
N ALA A 75 -15.16 5.85 -0.56
CA ALA A 75 -16.10 5.26 0.38
C ALA A 75 -17.47 5.97 0.35
N TRP A 76 -17.48 7.31 0.24
CA TRP A 76 -18.71 8.08 0.15
C TRP A 76 -19.47 7.85 -1.16
N ILE A 77 -18.79 7.85 -2.31
CA ILE A 77 -19.37 7.51 -3.62
C ILE A 77 -19.95 6.09 -3.61
N ASN A 78 -19.33 5.16 -2.88
CA ASN A 78 -19.75 3.77 -2.74
C ASN A 78 -20.77 3.52 -1.61
N ASP A 79 -21.44 4.58 -1.13
CA ASP A 79 -22.47 4.52 -0.08
C ASP A 79 -22.04 3.81 1.22
N LYS A 80 -20.72 3.73 1.49
CA LYS A 80 -20.19 3.09 2.70
C LYS A 80 -20.69 3.85 3.92
N LEU A 81 -21.05 3.10 4.96
CA LEU A 81 -21.63 3.65 6.19
C LEU A 81 -22.85 4.56 5.90
N GLY A 82 -23.61 4.25 4.84
CA GLY A 82 -24.78 5.02 4.41
C GLY A 82 -24.46 6.40 3.86
N GLY A 83 -23.26 6.61 3.31
CA GLY A 83 -22.83 7.91 2.77
C GLY A 83 -22.60 8.98 3.85
N ARG A 84 -22.50 8.57 5.12
CA ARG A 84 -22.28 9.45 6.26
C ARG A 84 -20.80 9.79 6.40
N MET A 85 -20.39 10.93 5.83
CA MET A 85 -19.00 11.37 5.80
C MET A 85 -18.38 11.55 7.21
N ASP A 86 -19.20 11.86 8.21
CA ASP A 86 -18.81 11.91 9.61
C ASP A 86 -18.34 10.55 10.14
N LEU A 87 -18.97 9.46 9.71
CA LEU A 87 -18.57 8.10 10.08
C LEU A 87 -17.38 7.59 9.25
N ILE A 88 -17.26 8.02 8.00
CA ILE A 88 -16.17 7.64 7.09
C ILE A 88 -14.84 8.30 7.47
N LYS A 89 -14.86 9.52 8.02
CA LYS A 89 -13.64 10.27 8.39
C LYS A 89 -13.09 9.94 9.79
N THR A 90 -13.79 9.09 10.54
CA THR A 90 -13.45 8.74 11.94
C THR A 90 -12.16 7.95 12.06
#